data_AF-A0A929KA38-F1
#
_entry.id   AF-A0A929KA38-F1
#
_cell.length_a   1.000
_cell.length_b   1.000
_cell.length_c   1.000
_cell.angle_alpha   90.00
_cell.angle_beta   90.00
_cell.angle_gamma   90.00
#
_symmetry.space_group_name_H-M   'P 1'
#
loop_
_entity.id
_entity.type
_entity.pdbx_description
1 polymer ?
#
loop_
_entity_poly.entity_id
_entity_poly.type
_entity_poly.pdbx_seq_one_letter_code
_entity_poly.pdbx_strand_id
1 'polypeptide(L)'
;MIPKEKIRKLEIPFAIGYLVILLLVYFAGRNVLELYTNQTPRPVYIWVTAFMAPFVLYTTLRLATMNGAKWYGYIGYLVVTFFALVISGTFVVLKTDLLLSAALKPISVQQVSILEVKKVFQRKMGFDHTDVTILWNQQPLTFEARPNTFFLLEHKKTLQISTATSFLGNQFVTDLDLEPGERGHARWVHLKDWASRTWYVPAFFLLLVIGACVVNYYFPKNTQTPVKKIGFWKTMGIIMAVLFSIAIVLYFGLIIYVKFIA
;
A
#
# COMPACT_ATOMS: atom_id res chain seq x y z
N MET A 1 39.63 2.03 -4.16
CA MET A 1 38.47 1.64 -3.32
C MET A 1 37.68 2.89 -2.96
N ILE A 2 36.40 2.96 -3.32
CA ILE A 2 35.53 4.06 -2.86
C ILE A 2 35.25 3.83 -1.36
N PRO A 3 35.47 4.82 -0.48
CA PRO A 3 35.24 4.64 0.95
C PRO A 3 33.76 4.32 1.21
N LYS A 4 33.51 3.34 2.08
CA LYS A 4 32.18 2.83 2.47
C LYS A 4 31.18 3.94 2.84
N GLU A 5 31.69 5.04 3.35
CA GLU A 5 30.93 6.23 3.75
C GLU A 5 30.40 7.04 2.55
N LYS A 6 31.17 7.15 1.45
CA LYS A 6 30.73 7.83 0.22
C LYS A 6 29.63 7.04 -0.50
N ILE A 7 29.73 5.71 -0.54
CA ILE A 7 28.69 4.85 -1.13
C ILE A 7 27.38 5.00 -0.35
N ARG A 8 27.45 4.99 1.00
CA ARG A 8 26.28 5.11 1.87
C ARG A 8 25.53 6.45 1.70
N LYS A 9 26.25 7.54 1.42
CA LYS A 9 25.65 8.85 1.15
C LYS A 9 24.85 8.88 -0.16
N LEU A 10 25.17 8.02 -1.12
CA LEU A 10 24.42 7.87 -2.38
C LEU A 10 23.27 6.85 -2.25
N GLU A 11 23.44 5.77 -1.50
CA GLU A 11 22.39 4.74 -1.31
C GLU A 11 21.10 5.30 -0.67
N ILE A 12 21.25 6.15 0.35
CA ILE A 12 20.14 6.70 1.12
C ILE A 12 19.16 7.51 0.24
N PRO A 13 19.59 8.51 -0.55
CA PRO A 13 18.68 9.28 -1.39
C PRO A 13 18.00 8.41 -2.46
N PHE A 14 18.66 7.39 -3.01
CA PHE A 14 18.01 6.44 -3.93
C PHE A 14 16.91 5.62 -3.25
N ALA A 15 17.18 5.09 -2.06
CA ALA A 15 16.18 4.34 -1.30
C ALA A 15 14.98 5.21 -0.89
N ILE A 16 15.25 6.45 -0.45
CA ILE A 16 14.20 7.43 -0.14
C ILE A 16 13.40 7.76 -1.40
N GLY A 17 14.06 8.08 -2.51
CA GLY A 17 13.41 8.38 -3.78
C GLY A 17 12.52 7.24 -4.26
N TYR A 18 12.98 5.99 -4.15
CA TYR A 18 12.19 4.82 -4.48
C TYR A 18 10.92 4.69 -3.60
N LEU A 19 11.06 4.84 -2.29
CA LEU A 19 9.92 4.82 -1.36
C LEU A 19 8.93 5.96 -1.64
N VAL A 20 9.44 7.15 -1.95
CA VAL A 20 8.61 8.31 -2.32
C VAL A 20 7.82 8.02 -3.59
N ILE A 21 8.45 7.48 -4.64
CA ILE A 21 7.75 7.09 -5.88
C ILE A 21 6.66 6.06 -5.58
N LEU A 22 6.97 5.03 -4.79
CA LEU A 22 6.02 3.98 -4.44
C LEU A 22 4.79 4.55 -3.71
N LEU A 23 5.03 5.44 -2.73
CA LEU A 23 3.96 6.11 -2.00
C LEU A 23 3.15 7.05 -2.91
N LEU A 24 3.80 7.85 -3.75
CA LEU A 24 3.14 8.75 -4.68
C LEU A 24 2.23 8.00 -5.64
N VAL A 25 2.74 6.92 -6.25
CA VAL A 25 1.96 6.08 -7.17
C VAL A 25 0.80 5.39 -6.44
N TYR A 26 1.01 4.93 -5.21
CA TYR A 26 -0.06 4.37 -4.39
C TYR A 26 -1.15 5.40 -4.08
N PHE A 27 -0.78 6.60 -3.59
CA PHE A 27 -1.75 7.64 -3.25
C PHE A 27 -2.45 8.21 -4.48
N ALA A 28 -1.73 8.45 -5.58
CA ALA A 28 -2.32 8.89 -6.83
C ALA A 28 -3.31 7.84 -7.35
N GLY A 29 -2.91 6.56 -7.41
CA GLY A 29 -3.81 5.46 -7.79
C GLY A 29 -5.05 5.41 -6.90
N ARG A 30 -4.88 5.61 -5.59
CA ARG A 30 -5.98 5.62 -4.62
C ARG A 30 -6.87 6.86 -4.67
N ASN A 31 -6.51 7.92 -5.39
CA ASN A 31 -7.38 9.09 -5.55
C ASN A 31 -7.99 9.17 -6.95
N VAL A 32 -7.29 8.67 -7.96
CA VAL A 32 -7.71 8.75 -9.36
C VAL A 32 -8.49 7.52 -9.82
N LEU A 33 -8.17 6.33 -9.32
CA LEU A 33 -8.75 5.07 -9.80
C LEU A 33 -9.74 4.52 -8.76
N GLU A 34 -11.00 4.35 -9.15
CA GLU A 34 -12.03 3.74 -8.29
C GLU A 34 -12.08 2.21 -8.48
N LEU A 35 -12.02 1.73 -9.72
CA LEU A 35 -12.00 0.32 -10.09
C LEU A 35 -10.91 0.07 -11.15
N TYR A 36 -10.24 -1.07 -11.13
CA TYR A 36 -9.33 -1.46 -12.21
C TYR A 36 -9.20 -2.99 -12.31
N THR A 37 -8.96 -3.50 -13.50
CA THR A 37 -8.52 -4.90 -13.66
C THR A 37 -7.05 -5.02 -13.28
N ASN A 38 -6.70 -6.08 -12.57
CA ASN A 38 -5.32 -6.35 -12.17
C ASN A 38 -4.69 -7.45 -13.05
N GLN A 39 -4.73 -7.24 -14.36
CA GLN A 39 -4.12 -8.15 -15.33
C GLN A 39 -2.77 -7.58 -15.73
N THR A 40 -1.70 -8.12 -15.15
CA THR A 40 -0.35 -7.75 -15.59
C THR A 40 0.09 -8.74 -16.68
N PRO A 41 0.33 -8.28 -17.92
CA PRO A 41 0.80 -9.16 -18.99
C PRO A 41 2.13 -9.82 -18.62
N ARG A 42 2.28 -11.11 -18.97
CA ARG A 42 3.53 -11.88 -18.72
C ARG A 42 4.81 -11.16 -19.16
N PRO A 43 4.86 -10.46 -20.32
CA PRO A 43 6.04 -9.71 -20.72
C PRO A 43 6.46 -8.64 -19.71
N VAL A 44 5.52 -8.00 -19.03
CA VAL A 44 5.82 -6.96 -18.02
C VAL A 44 6.62 -7.55 -16.86
N TYR A 45 6.24 -8.73 -16.37
CA TYR A 45 6.99 -9.41 -15.31
C TYR A 45 8.44 -9.73 -15.73
N ILE A 46 8.64 -10.15 -16.98
CA ILE A 46 9.97 -10.46 -17.52
C ILE A 46 10.82 -9.19 -17.57
N TRP A 47 10.28 -8.11 -18.13
CA TRP A 47 11.00 -6.84 -18.23
C TRP A 47 11.30 -6.21 -16.87
N VAL A 48 10.33 -6.21 -15.95
CA VAL A 48 10.53 -5.74 -14.57
C VAL A 48 11.60 -6.57 -13.87
N THR A 49 11.57 -7.90 -14.03
CA THR A 49 12.57 -8.78 -13.43
C THR A 49 13.97 -8.51 -13.99
N ALA A 50 14.09 -8.37 -15.31
CA ALA A 50 15.35 -8.06 -15.97
C ALA A 50 15.92 -6.70 -15.52
N PHE A 51 15.05 -5.69 -15.42
CA PHE A 51 15.45 -4.35 -14.97
C PHE A 51 15.82 -4.32 -13.48
N MET A 52 15.10 -5.06 -12.63
CA MET A 52 15.34 -5.10 -11.19
C MET A 52 16.51 -6.02 -10.79
N ALA A 53 16.93 -6.97 -11.63
CA ALA A 53 17.95 -7.95 -11.31
C ALA A 53 19.28 -7.35 -10.81
N PRO A 54 19.87 -6.30 -11.44
CA PRO A 54 21.08 -5.67 -10.92
C PRO A 54 20.90 -5.10 -9.51
N PHE A 55 19.74 -4.50 -9.23
CA PHE A 55 19.41 -3.94 -7.93
C PHE A 55 19.18 -5.02 -6.87
N VAL A 56 18.54 -6.13 -7.24
CA VAL A 56 18.36 -7.31 -6.39
C VAL A 56 19.72 -7.88 -5.99
N LEU A 57 20.62 -8.10 -6.96
CA LEU A 57 21.96 -8.62 -6.69
C LEU A 57 22.77 -7.66 -5.79
N TYR A 58 22.75 -6.36 -6.13
CA TYR A 58 23.43 -5.34 -5.34
C TYR A 58 22.94 -5.31 -3.89
N THR A 59 21.63 -5.21 -3.68
CA THR A 59 21.01 -5.14 -2.34
C THR A 59 21.23 -6.42 -1.54
N THR A 60 21.17 -7.58 -2.19
CA THR A 60 21.48 -8.88 -1.57
C THR A 60 22.90 -8.93 -1.05
N LEU A 61 23.89 -8.67 -1.92
CA LEU A 61 25.31 -8.70 -1.55
C LEU A 61 25.59 -7.69 -0.44
N ARG A 62 24.98 -6.51 -0.53
CA ARG A 62 25.11 -5.44 0.46
C ARG A 62 24.57 -5.84 1.83
N LEU A 63 23.33 -6.34 1.91
CA LEU A 63 22.70 -6.74 3.16
C LEU A 63 23.40 -7.95 3.79
N ALA A 64 23.77 -8.93 2.98
CA ALA A 64 24.46 -10.12 3.45
C ALA A 64 25.85 -9.78 4.02
N THR A 65 26.64 -8.97 3.32
CA THR A 65 27.97 -8.53 3.79
C THR A 65 27.88 -7.63 5.02
N MET A 66 26.91 -6.71 5.09
CA MET A 66 26.72 -5.85 6.25
C MET A 66 26.36 -6.62 7.53
N ASN A 67 25.60 -7.70 7.39
CA ASN A 67 25.18 -8.54 8.51
C ASN A 67 26.15 -9.70 8.79
N GLY A 68 27.29 -9.79 8.09
CA GLY A 68 28.25 -10.88 8.25
C GLY A 68 27.63 -12.26 7.98
N ALA A 69 26.69 -12.34 7.05
CA ALA A 69 25.93 -13.55 6.79
C ALA A 69 26.81 -14.65 6.17
N LYS A 70 26.56 -15.91 6.53
CA LYS A 70 27.12 -17.09 5.86
C LYS A 70 26.47 -17.27 4.48
N TRP A 71 27.02 -18.16 3.64
CA TRP A 71 26.55 -18.38 2.26
C TRP A 71 25.03 -18.60 2.13
N TYR A 72 24.41 -19.35 3.05
CA TYR A 72 22.95 -19.58 3.05
C TYR A 72 22.15 -18.30 3.35
N GLY A 73 22.73 -17.34 4.07
CA GLY A 73 22.10 -16.04 4.31
C GLY A 73 21.99 -15.21 3.03
N TYR A 74 22.94 -15.34 2.10
CA TYR A 74 22.84 -14.69 0.78
C TYR A 74 21.63 -15.19 0.01
N ILE A 75 21.29 -16.49 0.10
CA ILE A 75 20.09 -17.05 -0.53
C ILE A 75 18.83 -16.44 0.09
N GLY A 76 18.77 -16.36 1.43
CA GLY A 76 17.65 -15.72 2.12
C GLY A 76 17.46 -14.25 1.72
N TYR A 77 18.54 -13.46 1.70
CA TYR A 77 18.49 -12.07 1.23
C TYR A 77 18.13 -11.96 -0.25
N LEU A 78 18.60 -12.88 -1.09
CA LEU A 78 18.25 -12.92 -2.51
C LEU A 78 16.76 -13.10 -2.70
N VAL A 79 16.16 -14.10 -2.03
CA VAL A 79 14.72 -14.37 -2.11
C VAL A 79 13.92 -13.16 -1.65
N VAL A 80 14.25 -12.60 -0.49
CA VAL A 80 13.51 -11.46 0.09
C VAL A 80 13.62 -10.21 -0.80
N THR A 81 14.83 -9.85 -1.24
CA THR A 81 15.04 -8.66 -2.09
C THR A 81 14.46 -8.84 -3.48
N PHE A 82 14.53 -10.05 -4.05
CA PHE A 82 13.90 -10.39 -5.33
C PHE A 82 12.39 -10.16 -5.26
N PHE A 83 11.70 -10.79 -4.32
CA PHE A 83 10.25 -10.61 -4.18
C PHE A 83 9.90 -9.16 -3.87
N ALA A 84 10.62 -8.51 -2.95
CA ALA A 84 10.35 -7.12 -2.60
C ALA A 84 10.45 -6.20 -3.82
N LEU A 85 11.55 -6.24 -4.58
CA LEU A 85 11.79 -5.33 -5.71
C LEU A 85 10.98 -5.69 -6.95
N VAL A 86 10.78 -6.97 -7.26
CA VAL A 86 10.00 -7.38 -8.43
C VAL A 86 8.51 -7.11 -8.21
N ILE A 87 7.96 -7.40 -7.03
CA ILE A 87 6.55 -7.13 -6.73
C ILE A 87 6.31 -5.62 -6.71
N SER A 88 7.14 -4.85 -6.00
CA SER A 88 6.96 -3.40 -5.94
C SER A 88 7.23 -2.71 -7.28
N GLY A 89 8.20 -3.18 -8.06
CA GLY A 89 8.44 -2.71 -9.43
C GLY A 89 7.25 -2.98 -10.35
N THR A 90 6.67 -4.17 -10.27
CA THR A 90 5.47 -4.52 -11.05
C THR A 90 4.28 -3.66 -10.65
N PHE A 91 4.08 -3.45 -9.35
CA PHE A 91 3.05 -2.55 -8.83
C PHE A 91 3.23 -1.13 -9.36
N VAL A 92 4.45 -0.58 -9.33
CA VAL A 92 4.74 0.76 -9.85
C VAL A 92 4.43 0.83 -11.35
N VAL A 93 4.90 -0.12 -12.14
CA VAL A 93 4.65 -0.14 -13.60
C VAL A 93 3.15 -0.19 -13.91
N LEU A 94 2.42 -1.10 -13.28
CA LEU A 94 0.97 -1.25 -13.49
C LEU A 94 0.22 0.03 -13.11
N LYS A 95 0.48 0.57 -11.92
CA LYS A 95 -0.21 1.77 -11.45
C LYS A 95 0.17 3.02 -12.23
N THR A 96 1.42 3.16 -12.64
CA THR A 96 1.85 4.26 -13.51
C THR A 96 1.18 4.15 -14.88
N ASP A 97 1.08 2.97 -15.48
CA ASP A 97 0.34 2.77 -16.74
C ASP A 97 -1.14 3.19 -16.60
N LEU A 98 -1.81 2.75 -15.54
CA LEU A 98 -3.20 3.13 -15.27
C LEU A 98 -3.36 4.64 -15.08
N LEU A 99 -2.50 5.26 -14.28
CA LEU A 99 -2.53 6.71 -14.01
C LEU A 99 -2.23 7.54 -15.27
N LEU A 100 -1.23 7.13 -16.03
CA LEU A 100 -0.87 7.79 -17.29
C LEU A 100 -1.99 7.63 -18.31
N SER A 101 -2.59 6.44 -18.39
CA SER A 101 -3.75 6.21 -19.25
C SER A 101 -4.95 7.05 -18.85
N ALA A 102 -5.22 7.19 -17.55
CA ALA A 102 -6.30 8.05 -17.05
C ALA A 102 -6.07 9.53 -17.39
N ALA A 103 -4.82 9.98 -17.46
CA ALA A 103 -4.47 11.34 -17.82
C ALA A 103 -4.50 11.61 -19.34
N LEU A 104 -4.15 10.61 -20.16
CA LEU A 104 -3.91 10.80 -21.60
C LEU A 104 -5.02 10.27 -22.50
N LYS A 105 -5.79 9.27 -22.07
CA LYS A 105 -6.79 8.61 -22.92
C LYS A 105 -8.18 9.22 -22.72
N PRO A 106 -8.99 9.25 -23.79
CA PRO A 106 -10.38 9.70 -23.67
C PRO A 106 -11.17 8.73 -22.79
N ILE A 107 -11.96 9.31 -21.89
CA ILE A 107 -12.83 8.59 -20.96
C ILE A 107 -14.21 8.44 -21.62
N SER A 108 -14.74 7.23 -21.63
CA SER A 108 -16.11 6.94 -22.06
C SER A 108 -17.01 6.79 -20.85
N VAL A 109 -18.19 7.41 -20.88
CA VAL A 109 -19.22 7.20 -19.86
C VAL A 109 -20.16 6.12 -20.36
N GLN A 110 -20.38 5.09 -19.54
CA GLN A 110 -21.32 4.02 -19.89
C GLN A 110 -22.04 3.49 -18.65
N GLN A 111 -23.26 2.98 -18.87
CA GLN A 111 -24.02 2.31 -17.83
C GLN A 111 -23.71 0.82 -17.86
N VAL A 112 -23.34 0.26 -16.71
CA VAL A 112 -23.02 -1.16 -16.55
C VAL A 112 -23.92 -1.80 -15.51
N SER A 113 -24.18 -3.10 -15.67
CA SER A 113 -24.87 -3.90 -14.66
C SER A 113 -23.85 -4.55 -13.73
N ILE A 114 -24.09 -4.43 -12.43
CA ILE A 114 -23.31 -5.09 -11.39
C ILE A 114 -23.85 -6.50 -11.22
N LEU A 115 -22.98 -7.49 -11.38
CA LEU A 115 -23.31 -8.91 -11.24
C LEU A 115 -23.02 -9.39 -9.82
N GLU A 116 -21.86 -9.02 -9.28
CA GLU A 116 -21.42 -9.45 -7.95
C GLU A 116 -20.51 -8.39 -7.32
N VAL A 117 -20.67 -8.17 -6.02
CA VAL A 117 -19.76 -7.35 -5.19
C VAL A 117 -19.30 -8.21 -4.03
N LYS A 118 -18.02 -8.58 -4.03
CA LYS A 118 -17.45 -9.52 -3.06
C LYS A 118 -16.35 -8.86 -2.27
N LYS A 119 -16.42 -8.99 -0.95
CA LYS A 119 -15.33 -8.57 -0.08
C LYS A 119 -14.27 -9.66 0.00
N VAL A 120 -13.04 -9.34 -0.39
CA VAL A 120 -11.92 -10.28 -0.41
C VAL A 120 -11.01 -10.00 0.78
N PHE A 121 -11.05 -10.91 1.75
CA PHE A 121 -10.16 -10.90 2.91
C PHE A 121 -8.98 -11.83 2.65
N GLN A 122 -7.80 -11.30 2.38
CA GLN A 122 -6.63 -12.16 2.20
C GLN A 122 -6.03 -12.54 3.57
N ARG A 123 -6.37 -13.73 4.07
CA ARG A 123 -5.88 -14.27 5.36
C ARG A 123 -4.36 -14.51 5.44
N LYS A 124 -3.58 -14.38 4.34
CA LYS A 124 -2.15 -14.77 4.35
C LYS A 124 -1.13 -13.76 3.81
N MET A 125 -1.35 -12.98 2.74
CA MET A 125 -0.31 -12.04 2.24
C MET A 125 -0.82 -10.82 1.43
N GLY A 126 -2.09 -10.43 1.52
CA GLY A 126 -2.61 -9.28 0.76
C GLY A 126 -3.40 -8.29 1.58
N PHE A 127 -3.62 -7.11 1.01
CA PHE A 127 -4.52 -6.12 1.56
C PHE A 127 -5.97 -6.51 1.24
N ASP A 128 -6.88 -6.21 2.17
CA ASP A 128 -8.30 -6.29 1.90
C ASP A 128 -8.62 -5.45 0.65
N HIS A 129 -9.51 -5.97 -0.17
CA HIS A 129 -10.04 -5.28 -1.34
C HIS A 129 -11.47 -5.77 -1.60
N THR A 130 -12.14 -5.12 -2.54
CA THR A 130 -13.45 -5.52 -3.02
C THR A 130 -13.32 -5.95 -4.47
N ASP A 131 -13.79 -7.14 -4.80
CA ASP A 131 -13.98 -7.56 -6.20
C ASP A 131 -15.37 -7.13 -6.66
N VAL A 132 -15.42 -6.39 -7.75
CA VAL A 132 -16.67 -5.92 -8.37
C VAL A 132 -16.75 -6.53 -9.76
N THR A 133 -17.64 -7.50 -9.93
CA THR A 133 -17.90 -8.12 -11.24
C THR A 133 -19.04 -7.37 -11.92
N ILE A 134 -18.75 -6.78 -13.07
CA ILE A 134 -19.73 -6.07 -13.90
C ILE A 134 -19.90 -6.77 -15.25
N LEU A 135 -21.06 -6.57 -15.86
CA LEU A 135 -21.32 -7.01 -17.23
C LEU A 135 -20.74 -5.96 -18.20
N TRP A 136 -19.60 -6.26 -18.79
CA TRP A 136 -18.87 -5.41 -19.72
C TRP A 136 -18.94 -6.01 -21.12
N ASN A 137 -19.56 -5.31 -22.09
CA ASN A 137 -19.74 -5.83 -23.45
C ASN A 137 -20.33 -7.25 -23.47
N GLN A 138 -21.34 -7.52 -22.64
CA GLN A 138 -21.98 -8.83 -22.46
C GLN A 138 -21.10 -9.92 -21.83
N GLN A 139 -19.89 -9.60 -21.38
CA GLN A 139 -19.01 -10.53 -20.68
C GLN A 139 -18.80 -10.10 -19.21
N PRO A 140 -18.77 -11.05 -18.26
CA PRO A 140 -18.45 -10.73 -16.89
C PRO A 140 -16.98 -10.34 -16.77
N LEU A 141 -16.71 -9.15 -16.23
CA LEU A 141 -15.36 -8.67 -15.96
C LEU A 141 -15.25 -8.24 -14.49
N THR A 142 -14.25 -8.80 -13.79
CA THR A 142 -14.00 -8.53 -12.38
C THR A 142 -12.95 -7.44 -12.22
N PHE A 143 -13.33 -6.39 -11.50
CA PHE A 143 -12.48 -5.27 -11.14
C PHE A 143 -12.06 -5.35 -9.68
N GLU A 144 -10.81 -5.04 -9.41
CA GLU A 144 -10.31 -4.80 -8.06
C GLU A 144 -10.68 -3.35 -7.67
N ALA A 145 -11.31 -3.23 -6.51
CA ALA A 145 -11.79 -1.98 -5.96
C ALA A 145 -11.31 -1.79 -4.52
N ARG A 146 -11.46 -0.58 -4.01
CA ARG A 146 -11.09 -0.25 -2.64
C ARG A 146 -11.97 -1.03 -1.65
N PRO A 147 -11.49 -1.32 -0.42
CA PRO A 147 -12.27 -2.01 0.61
C PRO A 147 -13.62 -1.36 0.96
N ASN A 148 -13.70 -0.03 0.90
CA ASN A 148 -14.93 0.70 1.18
C ASN A 148 -15.93 0.64 0.02
N THR A 149 -15.50 0.25 -1.18
CA THR A 149 -16.38 0.11 -2.35
C THR A 149 -17.40 -1.01 -2.16
N PHE A 150 -17.11 -2.03 -1.35
CA PHE A 150 -18.09 -3.04 -0.96
C PHE A 150 -19.37 -2.40 -0.42
N PHE A 151 -19.25 -1.58 0.62
CA PHE A 151 -20.39 -0.91 1.25
C PHE A 151 -21.07 0.14 0.37
N LEU A 152 -20.41 0.55 -0.71
CA LEU A 152 -20.92 1.53 -1.67
C LEU A 152 -21.78 0.86 -2.75
N LEU A 153 -21.40 -0.35 -3.17
CA LEU A 153 -21.98 -1.01 -4.33
C LEU A 153 -22.79 -2.27 -4.00
N GLU A 154 -22.74 -2.81 -2.77
CA GLU A 154 -23.39 -4.07 -2.37
C GLU A 154 -24.90 -4.12 -2.72
N HIS A 155 -25.59 -2.98 -2.68
CA HIS A 155 -27.03 -2.91 -2.97
C HIS A 155 -27.36 -2.33 -4.35
N LYS A 156 -26.35 -1.97 -5.16
CA LYS A 156 -26.56 -1.37 -6.48
C LYS A 156 -26.55 -2.45 -7.56
N LYS A 157 -27.52 -2.37 -8.49
CA LYS A 157 -27.63 -3.30 -9.64
C LYS A 157 -27.09 -2.69 -10.94
N THR A 158 -27.12 -1.36 -11.04
CA THR A 158 -26.62 -0.61 -12.20
C THR A 158 -25.76 0.54 -11.70
N LEU A 159 -24.79 0.92 -12.52
CA LEU A 159 -23.89 2.02 -12.21
C LEU A 159 -23.48 2.71 -13.50
N GLN A 160 -23.49 4.05 -13.50
CA GLN A 160 -22.88 4.82 -14.56
C GLN A 160 -21.41 5.05 -14.19
N ILE A 161 -20.52 4.62 -15.08
CA ILE A 161 -19.08 4.60 -14.85
C ILE A 161 -18.35 5.39 -15.93
N SER A 162 -17.30 6.08 -15.52
CA SER A 162 -16.34 6.76 -16.39
C SER A 162 -15.12 5.88 -16.57
N THR A 163 -14.88 5.37 -17.77
CA THR A 163 -13.96 4.25 -17.98
C THR A 163 -13.14 4.35 -19.26
N ALA A 164 -11.96 3.72 -19.26
CA ALA A 164 -11.07 3.61 -20.39
C ALA A 164 -10.17 2.36 -20.26
N THR A 165 -9.43 2.05 -21.34
CA THR A 165 -8.49 0.93 -21.40
C THR A 165 -7.05 1.45 -21.35
N SER A 166 -6.20 0.87 -20.50
CA SER A 166 -4.80 1.26 -20.32
C SER A 166 -3.90 0.86 -21.49
N PHE A 167 -2.63 1.27 -21.51
CA PHE A 167 -1.70 0.80 -22.56
C PHE A 167 -1.35 -0.67 -22.41
N LEU A 168 -1.37 -1.20 -21.18
CA LEU A 168 -1.20 -2.63 -20.90
C LEU A 168 -2.49 -3.46 -21.10
N GLY A 169 -3.58 -2.84 -21.57
CA GLY A 169 -4.84 -3.54 -21.84
C GLY A 169 -5.75 -3.72 -20.62
N ASN A 170 -5.44 -3.07 -19.48
CA ASN A 170 -6.30 -3.12 -18.30
C ASN A 170 -7.49 -2.17 -18.45
N GLN A 171 -8.68 -2.62 -18.04
CA GLN A 171 -9.83 -1.73 -17.93
C GLN A 171 -9.77 -1.00 -16.59
N PHE A 172 -10.07 0.29 -16.59
CA PHE A 172 -10.11 1.08 -15.37
C PHE A 172 -11.28 2.06 -15.35
N VAL A 173 -11.69 2.41 -14.14
CA VAL A 173 -12.80 3.32 -13.87
C VAL A 173 -12.28 4.45 -12.99
N THR A 174 -12.42 5.68 -13.46
CA THR A 174 -11.95 6.89 -12.77
C THR A 174 -13.04 7.48 -11.89
N ASP A 175 -14.30 7.32 -12.28
CA ASP A 175 -15.43 7.88 -11.55
C ASP A 175 -16.65 6.97 -11.59
N LEU A 176 -17.38 6.98 -10.49
CA LEU A 176 -18.64 6.28 -10.30
C LEU A 176 -19.69 7.35 -10.02
N ASP A 177 -20.71 7.43 -10.87
CA ASP A 177 -21.83 8.36 -10.67
C ASP A 177 -22.63 7.87 -9.45
N LEU A 178 -22.54 8.64 -8.38
CA LEU A 178 -23.04 8.30 -7.05
C LEU A 178 -23.62 9.54 -6.41
N GLU A 179 -24.64 9.34 -5.57
CA GLU A 179 -25.27 10.45 -4.88
C GLU A 179 -24.28 11.12 -3.90
N PRO A 180 -24.34 12.46 -3.76
CA PRO A 180 -23.53 13.17 -2.78
C PRO A 180 -23.73 12.58 -1.37
N GLY A 181 -22.64 12.22 -0.70
CA GLY A 181 -22.66 11.67 0.66
C GLY A 181 -22.58 10.13 0.76
N GLU A 182 -22.93 9.37 -0.29
CA GLU A 182 -22.80 7.90 -0.28
C GLU A 182 -21.35 7.46 -0.04
N ARG A 183 -20.39 8.18 -0.66
CA ARG A 183 -18.95 7.92 -0.46
C ARG A 183 -18.53 8.13 0.99
N GLY A 184 -19.06 9.15 1.67
CA GLY A 184 -18.78 9.44 3.07
C GLY A 184 -19.36 8.37 3.99
N HIS A 185 -20.61 7.97 3.75
CA HIS A 185 -21.26 6.90 4.48
C HIS A 185 -20.51 5.56 4.33
N ALA A 186 -20.18 5.15 3.11
CA ALA A 186 -19.45 3.92 2.85
C ALA A 186 -18.05 3.91 3.51
N ARG A 187 -17.34 5.04 3.50
CA ARG A 187 -16.05 5.18 4.22
C ARG A 187 -16.23 5.02 5.72
N TRP A 188 -17.31 5.56 6.29
CA TRP A 188 -17.61 5.46 7.71
C TRP A 188 -17.99 4.04 8.13
N VAL A 189 -18.85 3.37 7.36
CA VAL A 189 -19.22 1.97 7.60
C VAL A 189 -18.01 1.06 7.50
N HIS A 190 -17.17 1.27 6.47
CA HIS A 190 -15.90 0.57 6.34
C HIS A 190 -14.99 0.79 7.55
N LEU A 191 -14.88 2.02 8.05
CA LEU A 191 -14.06 2.31 9.23
C LEU A 191 -14.57 1.59 10.48
N LYS A 192 -15.90 1.56 10.69
CA LYS A 192 -16.51 0.81 11.79
C LYS A 192 -16.22 -0.68 11.69
N ASP A 193 -16.35 -1.25 10.50
CA ASP A 193 -16.05 -2.67 10.25
C ASP A 193 -14.55 -2.98 10.42
N TRP A 194 -13.66 -2.09 9.98
CA TRP A 194 -12.22 -2.26 10.21
C TRP A 194 -11.89 -2.18 11.70
N ALA A 195 -12.37 -1.16 12.41
CA ALA A 195 -12.13 -0.97 13.84
C ALA A 195 -12.66 -2.13 14.69
N SER A 196 -13.82 -2.69 14.33
CA SER A 196 -14.37 -3.85 15.04
C SER A 196 -13.51 -5.11 14.84
N ARG A 197 -12.88 -5.26 13.67
CA ARG A 197 -11.98 -6.40 13.38
C ARG A 197 -10.60 -6.22 13.99
N THR A 198 -10.10 -4.99 14.06
CA THR A 198 -8.75 -4.68 14.55
C THR A 198 -8.74 -4.09 15.94
N TRP A 199 -9.79 -4.29 16.74
CA TRP A 199 -9.91 -3.72 18.10
C TRP A 199 -8.74 -4.12 19.03
N TYR A 200 -8.11 -5.27 18.78
CA TYR A 200 -6.95 -5.75 19.54
C TYR A 200 -5.68 -4.93 19.27
N VAL A 201 -5.56 -4.24 18.12
CA VAL A 201 -4.39 -3.42 17.78
C VAL A 201 -4.21 -2.25 18.75
N PRO A 202 -5.21 -1.35 18.96
CA PRO A 202 -5.09 -0.30 19.96
C PRO A 202 -4.96 -0.87 21.38
N ALA A 203 -5.60 -2.01 21.70
CA ALA A 203 -5.43 -2.67 22.99
C ALA A 203 -3.98 -3.11 23.23
N PHE A 204 -3.32 -3.67 22.21
CA PHE A 204 -1.91 -4.04 22.27
C PHE A 204 -0.99 -2.82 22.45
N PHE A 205 -1.24 -1.73 21.73
CA PHE A 205 -0.48 -0.48 21.93
C PHE A 205 -0.68 0.11 23.33
N LEU A 206 -1.91 0.08 23.85
CA LEU A 206 -2.21 0.50 25.22
C LEU A 206 -1.42 -0.34 26.24
N LEU A 207 -1.38 -1.67 26.07
CA LEU A 207 -0.58 -2.56 26.92
C LEU A 207 0.92 -2.25 26.83
N LEU A 208 1.45 -1.93 25.64
CA LEU A 208 2.84 -1.52 25.49
C LEU A 208 3.14 -0.21 26.23
N VAL A 209 2.24 0.78 26.16
CA VAL A 209 2.40 2.05 26.87
C VAL A 209 2.32 1.84 28.38
N ILE A 210 1.33 1.09 28.86
CA ILE A 210 1.22 0.73 30.28
C ILE A 210 2.47 -0.01 30.75
N GLY A 211 2.93 -1.01 29.99
CA GLY A 211 4.15 -1.75 30.29
C GLY A 211 5.39 -0.86 30.34
N ALA A 212 5.52 0.08 29.40
CA ALA A 212 6.61 1.06 29.41
C ALA A 212 6.55 1.98 30.64
N CYS A 213 5.36 2.46 31.02
CA CYS A 213 5.17 3.26 32.22
C CYS A 213 5.49 2.48 33.51
N VAL A 214 5.01 1.24 33.63
CA VAL A 214 5.31 0.34 34.76
C VAL A 214 6.81 0.09 34.86
N VAL A 215 7.48 -0.22 33.75
CA VAL A 215 8.93 -0.44 33.74
C VAL A 215 9.67 0.83 34.16
N ASN A 216 9.27 2.00 33.67
CA ASN A 216 9.93 3.25 34.03
C ASN A 216 9.70 3.65 35.50
N TYR A 217 8.53 3.33 36.06
CA TYR A 217 8.18 3.63 37.45
C TYR A 217 8.85 2.69 38.44
N TYR A 218 8.81 1.37 38.20
CA TYR A 218 9.35 0.37 39.13
C TYR A 218 10.83 0.04 38.89
N PHE A 219 11.34 0.26 37.67
CA PHE A 219 12.74 0.03 37.32
C PHE A 219 13.36 1.29 36.68
N PRO A 220 13.46 2.40 37.43
CA PRO A 220 14.08 3.62 36.94
C PRO A 220 15.52 3.31 36.51
N LYS A 221 15.85 3.62 35.25
CA LYS A 221 17.19 3.36 34.72
C LYS A 221 18.20 4.23 35.46
N ASN A 222 19.19 3.59 36.08
CA ASN A 222 20.36 4.30 36.63
C ASN A 222 21.08 5.06 35.50
N THR A 223 21.19 6.38 35.66
CA THR A 223 21.71 7.36 34.68
C THR A 223 23.18 7.20 34.31
N GLN A 224 23.89 6.24 34.91
CA GLN A 224 25.33 6.00 34.67
C GLN A 224 25.63 4.98 33.57
N THR A 225 24.60 4.39 32.93
CA THR A 225 24.83 3.47 31.81
C THR A 225 25.02 4.25 30.51
N PRO A 226 26.13 4.07 29.77
CA PRO A 226 26.36 4.79 28.52
C PRO A 226 25.23 4.45 27.54
N VAL A 227 24.72 5.49 26.85
CA VAL A 227 23.61 5.37 25.91
C VAL A 227 23.96 4.31 24.85
N LYS A 228 23.42 3.10 25.03
CA LYS A 228 23.65 1.98 24.12
C LYS A 228 23.08 2.40 22.77
N LYS A 229 23.93 2.49 21.75
CA LYS A 229 23.53 2.85 20.38
C LYS A 229 22.30 2.02 20.01
N ILE A 230 21.20 2.72 19.74
CA ILE A 230 19.92 2.09 19.40
C ILE A 230 20.15 1.30 18.10
N GLY A 231 19.89 0.00 18.13
CA GLY A 231 20.03 -0.85 16.95
C GLY A 231 19.07 -0.41 15.85
N PHE A 232 19.49 -0.58 14.59
CA PHE A 232 18.75 -0.14 13.40
C PHE A 232 17.25 -0.52 13.44
N TRP A 233 16.93 -1.75 13.84
CA TRP A 233 15.55 -2.23 13.96
C TRP A 233 14.70 -1.46 14.98
N LYS A 234 15.29 -1.02 16.10
CA LYS A 234 14.59 -0.19 17.09
C LYS A 234 14.37 1.22 16.58
N THR A 235 15.35 1.80 15.90
CA THR A 235 15.20 3.12 15.25
C THR A 235 14.13 3.08 14.17
N MET A 236 14.12 2.05 13.33
CA MET A 236 13.08 1.84 12.32
C MET A 236 11.69 1.68 12.95
N GLY A 237 11.58 0.90 14.03
CA GLY A 237 10.33 0.75 14.78
C GLY A 237 9.81 2.07 15.35
N ILE A 238 10.70 2.91 15.89
CA ILE A 238 10.34 4.25 16.40
C ILE A 238 9.88 5.16 15.25
N ILE A 239 10.60 5.18 14.12
CA ILE A 239 10.22 5.99 12.95
C ILE A 239 8.86 5.55 12.42
N MET A 240 8.63 4.24 12.29
CA MET A 240 7.34 3.70 11.87
C MET A 240 6.22 4.06 12.85
N ALA A 241 6.46 3.99 14.16
CA ALA A 241 5.49 4.40 15.17
C ALA A 241 5.15 5.90 15.07
N VAL A 242 6.15 6.77 14.86
CA VAL A 242 5.93 8.22 14.67
C VAL A 242 5.12 8.49 13.40
N LEU A 243 5.49 7.88 12.27
CA LEU A 243 4.74 8.02 11.01
C LEU A 243 3.30 7.53 11.15
N PHE A 244 3.09 6.41 11.86
CA PHE A 244 1.76 5.87 12.12
C PHE A 244 0.93 6.81 13.00
N SER A 245 1.52 7.39 14.04
CA SER A 245 0.88 8.40 14.89
C SER A 245 0.48 9.65 14.10
N ILE A 246 1.35 10.16 13.22
CA ILE A 246 1.04 11.29 12.33
C ILE A 246 -0.13 10.93 11.40
N ALA A 247 -0.10 9.74 10.80
CA ALA A 247 -1.17 9.27 9.93
C ALA A 247 -2.51 9.18 10.68
N ILE A 248 -2.51 8.69 11.92
CA ILE A 248 -3.70 8.66 12.78
C ILE A 248 -4.22 10.07 13.05
N VAL A 249 -3.33 11.02 13.41
CA VAL A 249 -3.74 12.41 13.70
C VAL A 249 -4.32 13.08 12.47
N LEU A 250 -3.67 12.96 11.31
CA LEU A 250 -4.19 13.49 10.04
C LEU A 250 -5.54 12.86 9.68
N TYR A 251 -5.68 11.56 9.93
CA TYR A 251 -6.93 10.84 9.69
C TYR A 251 -8.05 11.29 10.62
N PHE A 252 -7.77 11.52 11.91
CA PHE A 252 -8.73 12.13 12.84
C PHE A 252 -9.11 13.56 12.44
N GLY A 253 -8.13 14.37 12.02
CA GLY A 253 -8.39 15.71 11.49
C GLY A 253 -9.32 15.69 10.28
N LEU A 254 -9.12 14.74 9.37
CA LEU A 254 -10.00 14.53 8.22
C LEU A 254 -11.42 14.12 8.65
N ILE A 255 -11.56 13.26 9.66
CA ILE A 255 -12.88 12.86 10.20
C ILE A 255 -13.61 14.08 10.78
N ILE A 256 -12.92 14.91 11.57
CA ILE A 256 -13.51 16.12 12.16
C ILE A 256 -13.95 17.07 11.06
N TYR A 257 -13.10 17.30 10.06
CA TYR A 257 -13.43 18.15 8.92
C TYR A 257 -14.67 17.66 8.17
N VAL A 258 -14.73 16.37 7.83
CA VAL A 258 -15.87 15.80 7.09
C VAL A 258 -17.17 15.77 7.91
N LYS A 259 -17.09 15.66 9.23
CA LYS A 259 -18.29 15.55 10.08
C LYS A 259 -18.86 16.91 10.50
N PHE A 260 -18.01 17.91 10.64
CA PHE A 260 -18.38 19.19 11.25
C PHE A 260 -18.23 20.40 10.32
N ILE A 261 -17.51 20.28 9.21
CA ILE A 261 -17.18 21.42 8.33
C ILE A 261 -17.67 21.20 6.89
N ALA A 262 -17.44 20.02 6.31
CA ALA A 262 -17.95 19.64 4.98
C ALA A 262 -19.35 19.02 5.09
#